data_AF-A0A7W0JG09-F1
#
_entry.id   AF-A0A7W0JG09-F1
#
_cell.length_a   1.000
_cell.length_b   1.000
_cell.length_c   1.000
_cell.angle_alpha   90.00
_cell.angle_beta   90.00
_cell.angle_gamma   90.00
#
_symmetry.space_group_name_H-M   'P 1'
#
loop_
_entity.id
_entity.type
_entity.pdbx_description
1 polymer ?
#
loop_
_entity_poly.entity_id
_entity_poly.type
_entity_poly.pdbx_seq_one_letter_code
_entity_poly.pdbx_strand_id
1 'polypeptide(L)'
;MNKWIKIGVAVSALTVVGLIWLGVRTLARSQDEVEQTGSGQPDNFHTRINQKAQAAGQGEPGAVRALASEVVYSLAPKLIPDFTRGAMAERLARAEEHYRATKEGGIPEENVARMVNELADKFKAPEYAKTDKEQTRFLRVRMMRGLPHLVGQETEGDSISPIMSPAEAVAVALTMLQQKMYNEDYQMPAEDFKEHMRQKDAERRKERDKEKREGKGADKPRLAAKPRSDKHKKMRQIVTEGAAALGEAELLSLADNSLDTLGVRR
;
A
#
# COMPACT_ATOMS: atom_id res chain seq x y z
N MET A 1 59.35 13.22 -19.15
CA MET A 1 58.73 12.03 -18.53
C MET A 1 57.84 12.50 -17.38
N ASN A 2 56.54 12.67 -17.65
CA ASN A 2 55.61 13.41 -16.77
C ASN A 2 54.71 12.46 -15.97
N LYS A 3 54.98 12.32 -14.67
CA LYS A 3 54.19 11.53 -13.71
C LYS A 3 53.08 12.33 -12.97
N TRP A 4 52.78 13.56 -13.38
CA TRP A 4 51.93 14.48 -12.60
C TRP A 4 50.51 14.73 -13.13
N ILE A 5 50.03 14.00 -14.14
CA ILE A 5 48.71 14.25 -14.78
C ILE A 5 47.63 13.20 -14.39
N LYS A 6 47.78 12.46 -13.28
CA LYS A 6 46.80 11.42 -12.87
C LYS A 6 46.16 11.61 -11.49
N ILE A 7 46.04 12.85 -10.99
CA ILE A 7 45.33 13.14 -9.72
C ILE A 7 44.16 14.13 -9.93
N GLY A 8 43.92 14.61 -11.15
CA GLY A 8 42.94 15.68 -11.44
C GLY A 8 41.53 15.24 -11.89
N VAL A 9 41.08 14.00 -11.60
CA VAL A 9 39.70 13.56 -11.96
C VAL A 9 38.95 12.89 -10.80
N ALA A 10 39.60 12.63 -9.66
CA ALA A 10 38.98 11.91 -8.54
C ALA A 10 38.34 12.81 -7.46
N VAL A 11 38.30 14.13 -7.63
CA VAL A 11 37.78 15.07 -6.61
C VAL A 11 36.46 15.75 -7.03
N SER A 12 36.02 15.59 -8.28
CA SER A 12 34.81 16.27 -8.79
C SER A 12 33.53 15.42 -8.75
N ALA A 13 33.61 14.15 -8.33
CA ALA A 13 32.45 13.26 -8.25
C ALA A 13 31.82 13.19 -6.83
N LEU A 14 32.44 13.81 -5.83
CA LEU A 14 32.00 13.78 -4.43
C LEU A 14 31.24 15.03 -3.95
N THR A 15 31.13 16.06 -4.79
CA THR A 15 30.44 17.32 -4.45
C THR A 15 29.06 17.49 -5.08
N VAL A 16 28.64 16.64 -6.03
CA VAL A 16 27.28 16.70 -6.61
C VAL A 16 26.26 15.88 -5.82
N VAL A 17 26.69 14.86 -5.07
CA VAL A 17 25.78 14.05 -4.22
C VAL A 17 25.41 14.78 -2.91
N GLY A 18 26.22 15.76 -2.48
CA GLY A 18 25.96 16.55 -1.26
C GLY A 18 24.88 17.63 -1.38
N LEU A 19 24.50 18.05 -2.60
CA LEU A 19 23.53 19.13 -2.79
C LEU A 19 22.09 18.66 -2.93
N ILE A 20 21.85 17.36 -3.17
CA ILE A 20 20.49 16.80 -3.20
C ILE A 20 19.94 16.61 -1.77
N TRP A 21 20.80 16.52 -0.75
CA TRP A 21 20.36 16.36 0.65
C TRP A 21 20.06 17.68 1.38
N LEU A 22 20.55 18.82 0.87
CA LEU A 22 20.29 20.14 1.47
C LEU A 22 19.03 20.84 0.91
N GLY A 23 18.54 20.43 -0.27
CA GLY A 23 17.31 20.99 -0.87
C GLY A 23 16.00 20.55 -0.19
N VAL A 24 16.03 19.53 0.68
CA VAL A 24 14.84 19.03 1.38
C VAL A 24 14.53 19.82 2.66
N ARG A 25 15.46 20.64 3.17
CA ARG A 25 15.24 21.41 4.42
C ARG A 25 14.62 22.80 4.21
N THR A 26 14.67 23.39 3.02
CA THR A 26 14.15 24.74 2.76
C THR A 26 12.73 24.78 2.22
N LEU A 27 12.12 23.63 1.88
CA LEU A 27 10.68 23.54 1.53
C LEU A 27 9.76 23.36 2.74
N ALA A 28 10.31 23.27 3.96
CA ALA A 28 9.52 23.20 5.19
C ALA A 28 9.05 24.57 5.73
N ARG A 29 9.25 25.66 4.99
CA ARG A 29 8.94 27.04 5.46
C ARG A 29 8.01 27.85 4.57
N SER A 30 7.42 27.24 3.53
CA SER A 30 6.46 27.90 2.64
C SER A 30 5.07 27.24 2.61
N GLN A 31 4.75 26.41 3.61
CA GLN A 31 3.40 25.85 3.79
C GLN A 31 2.60 26.51 4.93
N ASP A 32 3.18 27.47 5.66
CA ASP A 32 2.49 28.15 6.76
C ASP A 32 1.56 29.30 6.31
N GLU A 33 1.38 29.53 4.99
CA GLU A 33 0.60 30.66 4.48
C GLU A 33 -0.58 30.27 3.56
N VAL A 34 -1.01 29.00 3.58
CA VAL A 34 -2.27 28.56 2.94
C VAL A 34 -3.06 27.65 3.87
N GLU A 35 -3.48 28.15 5.03
CA GLU A 35 -4.46 27.44 5.86
C GLU A 35 -5.38 28.43 6.59
N GLN A 36 -6.40 28.93 5.88
CA GLN A 36 -7.64 29.40 6.50
C GLN A 36 -8.80 29.54 5.48
N THR A 37 -9.13 28.48 4.76
CA THR A 37 -10.45 28.35 4.11
C THR A 37 -10.96 26.92 4.22
N GLY A 38 -11.90 26.71 5.13
CA GLY A 38 -12.75 25.52 5.20
C GLY A 38 -12.36 24.52 6.29
N SER A 39 -13.20 24.42 7.31
CA SER A 39 -13.26 23.31 8.28
C SER A 39 -13.72 21.98 7.62
N GLY A 40 -13.34 21.75 6.36
CA GLY A 40 -13.60 20.51 5.67
C GLY A 40 -12.80 19.42 6.37
N GLN A 41 -13.50 18.41 6.89
CA GLN A 41 -12.85 17.18 7.35
C GLN A 41 -11.82 16.77 6.29
N PRO A 42 -10.56 16.48 6.68
CA PRO A 42 -9.54 16.07 5.73
C PRO A 42 -10.09 14.88 4.96
N ASP A 43 -10.23 15.09 3.65
CA ASP A 43 -10.98 14.21 2.78
C ASP A 43 -10.33 12.82 2.84
N ASN A 44 -11.02 11.85 3.44
CA ASN A 44 -10.47 10.53 3.72
C ASN A 44 -10.23 9.84 2.38
N PHE A 45 -9.00 9.40 2.11
CA PHE A 45 -8.64 8.74 0.86
C PHE A 45 -9.53 7.52 0.56
N HIS A 46 -10.04 6.83 1.61
CA HIS A 46 -11.00 5.75 1.43
C HIS A 46 -12.28 6.22 0.72
N THR A 47 -12.82 7.38 1.11
CA THR A 47 -14.00 7.97 0.48
C THR A 47 -13.75 8.26 -1.00
N ARG A 48 -12.61 8.87 -1.33
CA ARG A 48 -12.24 9.19 -2.72
C ARG A 48 -12.07 7.95 -3.59
N ILE A 49 -11.38 6.93 -3.10
CA ILE A 49 -11.24 5.65 -3.82
C ILE A 49 -12.61 5.02 -4.04
N ASN A 50 -13.46 4.98 -3.01
CA ASN A 50 -14.78 4.35 -3.08
C ASN A 50 -15.72 5.06 -4.06
N GLN A 51 -15.71 6.40 -4.08
CA GLN A 51 -16.49 7.20 -5.04
C GLN A 51 -16.02 6.95 -6.48
N LYS A 52 -14.70 6.95 -6.73
CA LYS A 52 -14.15 6.66 -8.07
C LYS A 52 -14.42 5.21 -8.49
N ALA A 53 -14.42 4.27 -7.55
CA ALA A 53 -14.75 2.87 -7.81
C ALA A 53 -16.24 2.71 -8.19
N GLN A 54 -17.13 3.47 -7.56
CA GLN A 54 -18.54 3.54 -7.92
C GLN A 54 -18.74 4.09 -9.34
N ALA A 55 -18.12 5.23 -9.67
CA ALA A 55 -18.18 5.84 -11.00
C ALA A 55 -17.64 4.89 -12.09
N ALA A 56 -16.53 4.20 -11.83
CA ALA A 56 -15.97 3.19 -12.73
C ALA A 56 -16.92 1.97 -12.89
N GLY A 57 -17.69 1.63 -11.86
CA GLY A 57 -18.74 0.60 -11.90
C GLY A 57 -19.93 0.98 -12.80
N GLN A 58 -20.20 2.28 -12.96
CA GLN A 58 -21.31 2.80 -13.75
C GLN A 58 -20.94 3.05 -15.22
N GLY A 59 -19.69 2.80 -15.62
CA GLY A 59 -19.23 2.97 -17.00
C GLY A 59 -18.99 4.42 -17.41
N GLU A 60 -18.78 5.33 -16.47
CA GLU A 60 -18.50 6.74 -16.77
C GLU A 60 -17.20 6.89 -17.58
N PRO A 61 -17.19 7.72 -18.65
CA PRO A 61 -15.98 7.95 -19.45
C PRO A 61 -14.81 8.44 -18.59
N GLY A 62 -13.68 7.73 -18.66
CA GLY A 62 -12.46 8.09 -17.92
C GLY A 62 -12.46 7.74 -16.42
N ALA A 63 -13.56 7.24 -15.86
CA ALA A 63 -13.63 6.90 -14.44
C ALA A 63 -12.68 5.76 -14.04
N VAL A 64 -12.42 4.80 -14.94
CA VAL A 64 -11.45 3.71 -14.70
C VAL A 64 -10.03 4.24 -14.52
N ARG A 65 -9.58 5.15 -15.41
CA ARG A 65 -8.27 5.80 -15.28
C ARG A 65 -8.17 6.65 -14.02
N ALA A 66 -9.25 7.35 -13.65
CA ALA A 66 -9.32 8.12 -12.41
C ALA A 66 -9.22 7.22 -11.16
N LEU A 67 -9.90 6.07 -11.16
CA LEU A 67 -9.80 5.06 -10.10
C LEU A 67 -8.38 4.50 -9.99
N ALA A 68 -7.80 4.03 -11.11
CA ALA A 68 -6.46 3.47 -11.13
C ALA A 68 -5.41 4.45 -10.58
N SER A 69 -5.52 5.72 -10.99
CA SER A 69 -4.67 6.80 -10.47
C SER A 69 -4.86 7.00 -8.97
N GLU A 70 -6.10 7.07 -8.48
CA GLU A 70 -6.35 7.24 -7.04
C GLU A 70 -5.81 6.07 -6.22
N VAL A 71 -6.02 4.83 -6.67
CA VAL A 71 -5.51 3.62 -6.00
C VAL A 71 -3.99 3.71 -5.85
N VAL A 72 -3.27 4.01 -6.92
CA VAL A 72 -1.80 4.09 -6.88
C VAL A 72 -1.34 5.28 -6.05
N TYR A 73 -1.85 6.49 -6.28
CA TYR A 73 -1.34 7.69 -5.60
C TYR A 73 -1.71 7.76 -4.11
N SER A 74 -2.85 7.20 -3.69
CA SER A 74 -3.26 7.18 -2.29
C SER A 74 -2.65 6.03 -1.49
N LEU A 75 -2.36 4.88 -2.12
CA LEU A 75 -1.89 3.68 -1.40
C LEU A 75 -0.41 3.36 -1.62
N ALA A 76 0.20 3.79 -2.73
CA ALA A 76 1.62 3.53 -2.94
C ALA A 76 2.47 4.34 -1.95
N PRO A 77 3.58 3.76 -1.44
CA PRO A 77 4.53 4.49 -0.62
C PRO A 77 5.01 5.77 -1.30
N LYS A 78 5.04 6.89 -0.56
CA LYS A 78 5.52 8.20 -1.07
C LYS A 78 6.97 8.20 -1.55
N LEU A 79 7.76 7.18 -1.17
CA LEU A 79 9.13 6.99 -1.65
C LEU A 79 9.20 6.59 -3.13
N ILE A 80 8.10 6.11 -3.70
CA ILE A 80 8.03 5.75 -5.13
C ILE A 80 7.90 7.06 -5.93
N PRO A 81 8.83 7.35 -6.86
CA PRO A 81 8.78 8.54 -7.69
C PRO A 81 7.46 8.68 -8.46
N ASP A 82 7.05 9.91 -8.75
CA ASP A 82 5.79 10.19 -9.48
C ASP A 82 5.77 9.57 -10.87
N PHE A 83 6.90 9.54 -11.58
CA PHE A 83 6.97 8.90 -12.89
C PHE A 83 6.65 7.39 -12.83
N THR A 84 7.15 6.70 -11.79
CA THR A 84 6.87 5.28 -11.56
C THR A 84 5.40 5.07 -11.18
N ARG A 85 4.86 5.91 -10.29
CA ARG A 85 3.42 5.86 -9.92
C ARG A 85 2.52 6.13 -11.13
N GLY A 86 2.88 7.07 -12.00
CA GLY A 86 2.18 7.35 -13.24
C GLY A 86 2.17 6.15 -14.19
N ALA A 87 3.32 5.50 -14.40
CA ALA A 87 3.43 4.29 -15.22
C ALA A 87 2.56 3.14 -14.66
N MET A 88 2.60 2.92 -13.34
CA MET A 88 1.76 1.92 -12.67
C MET A 88 0.27 2.22 -12.83
N ALA A 89 -0.14 3.47 -12.64
CA ALA A 89 -1.54 3.89 -12.75
C ALA A 89 -2.08 3.71 -14.18
N GLU A 90 -1.31 4.09 -15.19
CA GLU A 90 -1.72 3.97 -16.59
C GLU A 90 -1.80 2.50 -17.03
N ARG A 91 -0.86 1.66 -16.59
CA ARG A 91 -0.94 0.21 -16.83
C ARG A 91 -2.13 -0.43 -16.12
N LEU A 92 -2.37 -0.05 -14.86
CA LEU A 92 -3.53 -0.51 -14.09
C LEU A 92 -4.86 -0.10 -14.76
N ALA A 93 -4.95 1.12 -15.28
CA ALA A 93 -6.12 1.62 -15.98
C ALA A 93 -6.46 0.73 -17.19
N ARG A 94 -5.49 0.42 -18.06
CA ARG A 94 -5.71 -0.46 -19.22
C ARG A 94 -6.17 -1.87 -18.82
N ALA A 95 -5.55 -2.45 -17.81
CA ALA A 95 -5.93 -3.78 -17.32
C ALA A 95 -7.35 -3.80 -16.75
N GLU A 96 -7.72 -2.78 -15.97
CA GLU A 96 -9.06 -2.64 -15.39
C GLU A 96 -10.12 -2.37 -16.47
N GLU A 97 -9.82 -1.54 -17.47
CA GLU A 97 -10.70 -1.32 -18.63
C GLU A 97 -10.98 -2.63 -19.37
N HIS A 98 -9.93 -3.41 -19.66
CA HIS A 98 -10.06 -4.72 -20.29
C HIS A 98 -10.91 -5.67 -19.44
N TYR A 99 -10.59 -5.83 -18.15
CA TYR A 99 -11.34 -6.71 -17.25
C TYR A 99 -12.82 -6.30 -17.14
N ARG A 100 -13.14 -5.00 -17.08
CA ARG A 100 -14.53 -4.55 -17.03
C ARG A 100 -15.29 -4.84 -18.33
N ALA A 101 -14.62 -4.75 -19.47
CA ALA A 101 -15.22 -5.01 -20.79
C ALA A 101 -15.44 -6.51 -21.05
N THR A 102 -14.48 -7.37 -20.68
CA THR A 102 -14.48 -8.80 -21.06
C THR A 102 -14.78 -9.75 -19.91
N LYS A 103 -14.64 -9.29 -18.66
CA LYS A 103 -14.58 -10.12 -17.45
C LYS A 103 -13.40 -11.10 -17.43
N GLU A 104 -12.43 -10.93 -18.33
CA GLU A 104 -11.20 -11.71 -18.36
C GLU A 104 -10.04 -10.99 -17.65
N GLY A 105 -9.08 -11.76 -17.16
CA GLY A 105 -7.89 -11.20 -16.50
C GLY A 105 -8.13 -10.80 -15.03
N GLY A 106 -9.14 -11.40 -14.39
CA GLY A 106 -9.27 -11.34 -12.93
C GLY A 106 -8.05 -11.94 -12.23
N ILE A 107 -7.72 -11.41 -11.05
CA ILE A 107 -6.50 -11.71 -10.31
C ILE A 107 -6.82 -12.51 -9.05
N PRO A 108 -6.24 -13.71 -8.87
CA PRO A 108 -6.46 -14.52 -7.66
C PRO A 108 -5.71 -13.95 -6.44
N GLU A 109 -6.24 -14.19 -5.23
CA GLU A 109 -5.63 -13.78 -3.96
C GLU A 109 -4.18 -14.27 -3.79
N GLU A 110 -3.86 -15.45 -4.31
CA GLU A 110 -2.53 -16.05 -4.28
C GLU A 110 -1.47 -15.20 -4.99
N ASN A 111 -1.86 -14.44 -6.02
CA ASN A 111 -0.93 -13.55 -6.72
C ASN A 111 -0.53 -12.34 -5.86
N VAL A 112 -1.46 -11.83 -5.03
CA VAL A 112 -1.14 -10.77 -4.06
C VAL A 112 -0.13 -11.28 -3.05
N ALA A 113 -0.36 -12.47 -2.50
CA ALA A 113 0.58 -13.07 -1.54
C ALA A 113 1.96 -13.30 -2.16
N ARG A 114 2.00 -13.80 -3.40
CA ARG A 114 3.24 -14.01 -4.15
C ARG A 114 4.01 -12.71 -4.36
N MET A 115 3.36 -11.65 -4.84
CA MET A 115 3.99 -10.34 -5.05
C MET A 115 4.56 -9.76 -3.76
N VAL A 116 3.82 -9.82 -2.65
CA VAL A 116 4.29 -9.34 -1.35
C VAL A 116 5.50 -10.16 -0.86
N ASN A 117 5.49 -11.48 -1.05
CA ASN A 117 6.57 -12.36 -0.64
C ASN A 117 7.83 -12.18 -1.49
N GLU A 118 7.69 -12.02 -2.81
CA GLU A 118 8.80 -11.72 -3.70
C GLU A 118 9.46 -10.38 -3.33
N LEU A 119 8.68 -9.35 -2.98
CA LEU A 119 9.23 -8.10 -2.47
C LEU A 119 9.93 -8.30 -1.13
N ALA A 120 9.36 -9.09 -0.22
CA ALA A 120 9.99 -9.41 1.06
C ALA A 120 11.35 -10.10 0.84
N ASP A 121 11.41 -11.10 -0.04
CA ASP A 121 12.65 -11.81 -0.37
C ASP A 121 13.67 -10.88 -1.06
N LYS A 122 13.23 -10.04 -2.01
CA LYS A 122 14.07 -9.05 -2.72
C LYS A 122 14.75 -8.09 -1.75
N PHE A 123 14.04 -7.62 -0.72
CA PHE A 123 14.56 -6.73 0.31
C PHE A 123 15.16 -7.46 1.51
N LYS A 124 15.28 -8.80 1.46
CA LYS A 124 15.76 -9.65 2.58
C LYS A 124 15.03 -9.35 3.88
N ALA A 125 13.73 -9.09 3.77
CA ALA A 125 12.88 -8.85 4.90
C ALA A 125 12.74 -10.12 5.76
N PRO A 126 12.57 -9.98 7.09
CA PRO A 126 12.37 -11.12 7.97
C PRO A 126 11.07 -11.85 7.67
N GLU A 127 10.98 -13.13 8.06
CA GLU A 127 9.87 -14.02 7.69
C GLU A 127 8.48 -13.50 8.09
N TYR A 128 8.39 -12.75 9.19
CA TYR A 128 7.14 -12.13 9.61
C TYR A 128 6.63 -11.02 8.68
N ALA A 129 7.42 -10.59 7.69
CA ALA A 129 7.01 -9.65 6.64
C ALA A 129 6.26 -10.34 5.49
N LYS A 130 6.39 -11.66 5.36
CA LYS A 130 5.68 -12.46 4.34
C LYS A 130 4.21 -12.63 4.71
N THR A 131 3.40 -12.91 3.71
CA THR A 131 1.96 -13.12 3.81
C THR A 131 1.55 -14.39 3.11
N ASP A 132 0.33 -14.86 3.38
CA ASP A 132 -0.32 -15.96 2.68
C ASP A 132 -1.66 -15.48 2.06
N LYS A 133 -2.38 -16.42 1.47
CA LYS A 133 -3.71 -16.20 0.90
C LYS A 133 -4.72 -15.82 1.99
N GLU A 134 -4.68 -16.48 3.13
CA GLU A 134 -5.62 -16.31 4.23
C GLU A 134 -5.55 -14.91 4.85
N GLN A 135 -4.34 -14.37 5.05
CA GLN A 135 -4.10 -12.99 5.48
C GLN A 135 -4.59 -12.00 4.43
N THR A 136 -4.39 -12.30 3.14
CA THR A 136 -4.90 -11.50 2.02
C THR A 136 -6.43 -11.45 2.06
N ARG A 137 -7.08 -12.60 2.18
CA ARG A 137 -8.53 -12.73 2.35
C ARG A 137 -9.04 -11.94 3.56
N PHE A 138 -8.37 -12.09 4.70
CA PHE A 138 -8.71 -11.36 5.91
C PHE A 138 -8.64 -9.84 5.71
N LEU A 139 -7.59 -9.36 5.04
CA LEU A 139 -7.45 -7.94 4.70
C LEU A 139 -8.56 -7.48 3.77
N ARG A 140 -8.90 -8.24 2.71
CA ARG A 140 -10.02 -7.92 1.79
C ARG A 140 -11.34 -7.75 2.54
N VAL A 141 -11.71 -8.71 3.38
CA VAL A 141 -12.93 -8.65 4.20
C VAL A 141 -12.94 -7.39 5.08
N ARG A 142 -11.79 -6.98 5.62
CA ARG A 142 -11.68 -5.74 6.39
C ARG A 142 -11.81 -4.49 5.53
N MET A 143 -11.21 -4.49 4.34
CA MET A 143 -11.29 -3.37 3.39
C MET A 143 -12.71 -3.13 2.86
N MET A 144 -13.50 -4.19 2.70
CA MET A 144 -14.90 -4.10 2.24
C MET A 144 -15.78 -3.15 3.08
N ARG A 145 -15.46 -2.95 4.36
CA ARG A 145 -16.18 -2.00 5.22
C ARG A 145 -15.93 -0.53 4.86
N GLY A 146 -14.74 -0.22 4.34
CA GLY A 146 -14.35 1.15 3.97
C GLY A 146 -14.38 1.42 2.47
N LEU A 147 -14.32 0.35 1.66
CA LEU A 147 -14.23 0.40 0.20
C LEU A 147 -15.22 -0.57 -0.47
N PRO A 148 -16.52 -0.56 -0.14
CA PRO A 148 -17.50 -1.52 -0.65
C PRO A 148 -17.70 -1.49 -2.17
N HIS A 149 -17.40 -0.37 -2.83
CA HIS A 149 -17.48 -0.28 -4.29
C HIS A 149 -16.20 -0.70 -4.98
N LEU A 150 -15.08 -0.88 -4.26
CA LEU A 150 -13.86 -1.44 -4.84
C LEU A 150 -13.75 -2.93 -4.57
N VAL A 151 -14.06 -3.35 -3.33
CA VAL A 151 -13.88 -4.72 -2.86
C VAL A 151 -15.23 -5.43 -2.84
N GLY A 152 -15.28 -6.62 -3.42
CA GLY A 152 -16.49 -7.45 -3.42
C GLY A 152 -17.56 -6.98 -4.41
N GLN A 153 -17.16 -6.35 -5.53
CA GLN A 153 -18.09 -6.12 -6.66
C GLN A 153 -18.63 -7.45 -7.22
N GLU A 154 -17.84 -8.51 -7.11
CA GLU A 154 -18.21 -9.87 -7.52
C GLU A 154 -18.38 -10.73 -6.26
N THR A 155 -19.64 -10.89 -5.82
CA THR A 155 -20.03 -11.78 -4.73
C THR A 155 -20.57 -13.08 -5.31
N GLU A 156 -20.08 -14.22 -4.82
CA GLU A 156 -20.64 -15.54 -5.08
C GLU A 156 -21.48 -15.95 -3.85
N GLY A 157 -22.77 -15.64 -3.91
CA GLY A 157 -23.68 -15.79 -2.77
C GLY A 157 -23.26 -14.90 -1.59
N ASP A 158 -23.14 -15.49 -0.39
CA ASP A 158 -22.73 -14.80 0.83
C ASP A 158 -21.20 -14.64 0.96
N SER A 159 -20.43 -15.08 -0.04
CA SER A 159 -18.97 -15.09 0.00
C SER A 159 -18.35 -14.18 -1.07
N ILE A 160 -17.21 -13.56 -0.74
CA ILE A 160 -16.45 -12.74 -1.68
C ILE A 160 -15.77 -13.67 -2.70
N SER A 161 -15.79 -13.37 -4.00
CA SER A 161 -15.04 -14.16 -4.98
C SER A 161 -13.54 -14.24 -4.61
N PRO A 162 -12.85 -15.39 -4.79
CA PRO A 162 -11.40 -15.46 -4.63
C PRO A 162 -10.64 -14.71 -5.75
N ILE A 163 -11.35 -14.30 -6.79
CA ILE A 163 -10.82 -13.51 -7.91
C ILE A 163 -11.16 -12.02 -7.68
N MET A 164 -10.25 -11.14 -8.07
CA MET A 164 -10.33 -9.68 -7.94
C MET A 164 -10.27 -9.01 -9.30
N SER A 165 -10.83 -7.81 -9.41
CA SER A 165 -10.46 -6.92 -10.52
C SER A 165 -8.98 -6.49 -10.38
N PRO A 166 -8.31 -6.08 -11.48
CA PRO A 166 -6.97 -5.51 -11.40
C PRO A 166 -6.83 -4.37 -10.39
N ALA A 167 -7.76 -3.42 -10.37
CA ALA A 167 -7.76 -2.30 -9.43
C ALA A 167 -7.91 -2.75 -7.97
N GLU A 168 -8.79 -3.72 -7.70
CA GLU A 168 -8.94 -4.31 -6.37
C GLU A 168 -7.64 -5.01 -5.93
N ALA A 169 -7.06 -5.86 -6.77
CA ALA A 169 -5.85 -6.61 -6.44
C ALA A 169 -4.66 -5.69 -6.12
N VAL A 170 -4.45 -4.64 -6.91
CA VAL A 170 -3.40 -3.64 -6.63
C VAL A 170 -3.67 -2.89 -5.32
N ALA A 171 -4.92 -2.49 -5.06
CA ALA A 171 -5.27 -1.82 -3.81
C ALA A 171 -5.02 -2.72 -2.59
N VAL A 172 -5.38 -4.01 -2.68
CA VAL A 172 -5.15 -5.00 -1.61
C VAL A 172 -3.66 -5.24 -1.41
N ALA A 173 -2.88 -5.39 -2.48
CA ALA A 173 -1.42 -5.58 -2.41
C ALA A 173 -0.72 -4.39 -1.75
N LEU A 174 -1.01 -3.17 -2.20
CA LEU A 174 -0.44 -1.95 -1.62
C LEU A 174 -0.86 -1.78 -0.15
N THR A 175 -2.12 -2.07 0.18
CA THR A 175 -2.59 -2.03 1.57
C THR A 175 -1.89 -3.09 2.42
N MET A 176 -1.66 -4.31 1.89
CA MET A 176 -0.93 -5.37 2.59
C MET A 176 0.51 -4.96 2.88
N LEU A 177 1.22 -4.37 1.90
CA LEU A 177 2.55 -3.81 2.11
C LEU A 177 2.56 -2.78 3.25
N GLN A 178 1.58 -1.87 3.28
CA GLN A 178 1.44 -0.92 4.39
C GLN A 178 1.18 -1.64 5.73
N GLN A 179 0.28 -2.63 5.78
CA GLN A 179 0.03 -3.38 7.01
C GLN A 179 1.31 -4.08 7.50
N LYS A 180 2.07 -4.73 6.61
CA LYS A 180 3.35 -5.38 6.96
C LYS A 180 4.41 -4.37 7.40
N MET A 181 4.37 -3.12 6.93
CA MET A 181 5.31 -2.08 7.38
C MET A 181 4.95 -1.44 8.72
N TYR A 182 3.65 -1.23 8.98
CA TYR A 182 3.19 -0.35 10.06
C TYR A 182 2.39 -1.05 11.16
N ASN A 183 1.84 -2.22 10.91
CA ASN A 183 0.93 -2.90 11.83
C ASN A 183 1.54 -4.21 12.36
N GLU A 184 1.85 -4.22 13.66
CA GLU A 184 2.40 -5.39 14.35
C GLU A 184 1.51 -6.62 14.28
N ASP A 185 0.18 -6.44 14.22
CA ASP A 185 -0.75 -7.57 14.07
C ASP A 185 -0.55 -8.31 12.74
N TYR A 186 0.02 -7.65 11.73
CA TYR A 186 0.35 -8.26 10.45
C TYR A 186 1.82 -8.69 10.38
N GLN A 187 2.68 -8.28 11.33
CA GLN A 187 4.10 -8.65 11.38
C GLN A 187 4.32 -9.94 12.16
N MET A 188 3.68 -11.01 11.70
CA MET A 188 3.80 -12.36 12.23
C MET A 188 3.74 -13.41 11.11
N PRO A 189 4.31 -14.60 11.34
CA PRO A 189 4.17 -15.73 10.44
C PRO A 189 2.70 -16.05 10.14
N ALA A 190 2.45 -16.59 8.95
CA ALA A 190 1.15 -17.03 8.46
C ALA A 190 0.38 -17.88 9.48
N GLU A 191 1.02 -18.94 9.98
CA GLU A 191 0.41 -19.91 10.90
C GLU A 191 -0.07 -19.28 12.21
N ASP A 192 0.72 -18.32 12.73
CA ASP A 192 0.41 -17.65 14.00
C ASP A 192 -0.72 -16.63 13.86
N PHE A 193 -0.89 -16.06 12.66
CA PHE A 193 -1.85 -14.97 12.42
C PHE A 193 -3.28 -15.38 12.67
N LYS A 194 -3.68 -16.56 12.19
CA LYS A 194 -5.07 -17.02 12.30
C LYS A 194 -5.47 -17.18 13.77
N GLU A 195 -4.58 -17.75 14.57
CA GLU A 195 -4.82 -17.96 15.99
C GLU A 195 -4.80 -16.63 16.76
N HIS A 196 -3.84 -15.75 16.47
CA HIS A 196 -3.78 -14.41 17.05
C HIS A 196 -5.05 -13.60 16.80
N MET A 197 -5.55 -13.60 15.56
CA MET A 197 -6.76 -12.84 15.21
C MET A 197 -8.02 -13.44 15.84
N ARG A 198 -8.11 -14.76 15.97
CA ARG A 198 -9.20 -15.43 16.71
C ARG A 198 -9.20 -15.04 18.18
N GLN A 199 -8.04 -15.06 18.83
CA GLN A 199 -7.90 -14.66 20.23
C GLN A 199 -8.30 -13.19 20.42
N LYS A 200 -7.78 -12.31 19.56
CA LYS A 200 -8.12 -10.88 19.58
C LYS A 200 -9.60 -10.59 19.37
N ASP A 201 -10.26 -11.32 18.47
CA ASP A 201 -11.69 -11.18 18.26
C ASP A 201 -12.51 -11.72 19.43
N ALA A 202 -12.08 -12.82 20.05
CA ALA A 202 -12.70 -13.35 21.26
C ALA A 202 -12.59 -12.35 22.44
N GLU A 203 -11.43 -11.74 22.63
CA GLU A 203 -11.21 -10.69 23.63
C GLU A 203 -12.11 -9.48 23.36
N ARG A 204 -12.14 -8.96 22.13
CA ARG A 204 -13.02 -7.84 21.74
C ARG A 204 -14.50 -8.15 21.94
N ARG A 205 -14.93 -9.41 21.77
CA ARG A 205 -16.31 -9.83 22.07
C ARG A 205 -16.56 -9.78 23.58
N LYS A 206 -15.67 -10.38 24.38
CA LYS A 206 -15.77 -10.34 25.85
C LYS A 206 -15.80 -8.92 26.41
N GLU A 207 -14.96 -8.03 25.88
CA GLU A 207 -14.92 -6.62 26.27
C GLU A 207 -16.24 -5.90 25.95
N ARG A 208 -16.79 -6.08 24.74
CA ARG A 208 -18.08 -5.49 24.35
C ARG A 208 -19.23 -6.02 25.19
N ASP A 209 -19.24 -7.31 25.52
CA ASP A 209 -20.28 -7.91 26.35
C ASP A 209 -20.21 -7.39 27.79
N LYS A 210 -19.00 -7.18 28.31
CA LYS A 210 -18.78 -6.54 29.61
C LYS A 210 -19.26 -5.09 29.63
N GLU A 211 -18.91 -4.31 28.60
CA GLU A 211 -19.37 -2.91 28.46
C GLU A 211 -20.90 -2.80 28.42
N LYS A 212 -21.56 -3.66 27.64
CA LYS A 212 -23.02 -3.73 27.56
C LYS A 212 -23.66 -4.03 28.92
N ARG A 213 -23.10 -4.98 29.68
CA ARG A 213 -23.59 -5.34 31.03
C ARG A 213 -23.40 -4.21 32.03
N GLU A 214 -22.31 -3.44 31.91
CA GLU A 214 -22.01 -2.32 32.80
C GLU A 214 -22.77 -1.03 32.45
N GLY A 215 -23.55 -1.01 31.36
CA GLY A 215 -24.29 0.18 30.93
C GLY A 215 -23.40 1.37 30.52
N LYS A 216 -22.09 1.14 30.35
CA LYS A 216 -21.15 2.18 29.92
C LYS A 216 -21.32 2.39 28.42
N GLY A 217 -21.97 3.51 28.06
CA GLY A 217 -22.02 3.99 26.68
C GLY A 217 -20.63 4.15 26.08
N ALA A 218 -20.54 4.09 24.75
CA ALA A 218 -19.32 3.93 23.94
C ALA A 218 -18.28 5.07 24.01
N ASP A 219 -18.38 5.99 24.97
CA ASP A 219 -17.44 7.10 25.19
C ASP A 219 -16.20 6.65 25.97
N LYS A 220 -15.58 5.54 25.56
CA LYS A 220 -14.24 5.23 26.05
C LYS A 220 -13.24 6.19 25.40
N PRO A 221 -12.36 6.83 26.19
CA PRO A 221 -11.28 7.63 25.64
C PRO A 221 -10.49 6.75 24.67
N ARG A 222 -10.22 7.30 23.48
CA ARG A 222 -9.40 6.63 22.45
C ARG A 222 -8.13 6.13 23.13
N LEU A 223 -7.95 4.80 23.15
CA LEU A 223 -6.77 4.15 23.71
C LEU A 223 -5.53 4.92 23.24
N ALA A 224 -4.71 5.35 24.20
CA ALA A 224 -3.46 6.02 23.90
C ALA A 224 -2.69 5.20 22.85
N ALA A 225 -2.16 5.87 21.83
CA ALA A 225 -1.42 5.21 20.77
C ALA A 225 -0.31 4.35 21.40
N LYS A 226 -0.33 3.04 21.15
CA LYS A 226 0.72 2.15 21.63
C LYS A 226 2.07 2.66 21.11
N PRO A 227 3.14 2.65 21.93
CA PRO A 227 4.47 2.98 21.44
C PRO A 227 4.83 2.08 20.26
N ARG A 228 5.47 2.66 19.24
CA ARG A 228 5.88 1.92 18.03
C ARG A 228 6.88 0.82 18.40
N SER A 229 6.61 -0.44 18.05
CA SER A 229 7.58 -1.52 18.27
C SER A 229 8.87 -1.37 17.46
N ASP A 230 9.87 -2.14 17.88
CA ASP A 230 11.13 -2.30 17.16
C ASP A 230 10.95 -3.02 15.82
N LYS A 231 9.95 -3.90 15.67
CA LYS A 231 9.64 -4.53 14.37
C LYS A 231 9.25 -3.48 13.33
N HIS A 232 8.43 -2.50 13.71
CA HIS A 232 8.08 -1.39 12.83
C HIS A 232 9.31 -0.58 12.39
N LYS A 233 10.21 -0.22 13.33
CA LYS A 233 11.45 0.49 13.01
C LYS A 233 12.31 -0.31 12.04
N LYS A 234 12.48 -1.62 12.29
CA LYS A 234 13.26 -2.53 11.44
C LYS A 234 12.69 -2.63 10.03
N MET A 235 11.37 -2.82 9.88
CA MET A 235 10.72 -2.88 8.56
C MET A 235 10.87 -1.58 7.78
N ARG A 236 10.72 -0.43 8.45
CA ARG A 236 10.93 0.87 7.81
C ARG A 236 12.38 1.03 7.33
N GLN A 237 13.35 0.62 8.15
CA GLN A 237 14.76 0.66 7.81
C GLN A 237 15.04 -0.19 6.56
N ILE A 238 14.61 -1.45 6.55
CA ILE A 238 14.79 -2.38 5.42
C ILE A 238 14.25 -1.79 4.11
N VAL A 239 13.03 -1.25 4.12
CA VAL A 239 12.41 -0.68 2.91
C VAL A 239 13.15 0.59 2.47
N THR A 240 13.55 1.44 3.41
CA THR A 240 14.22 2.72 3.09
C THR A 240 15.62 2.46 2.52
N GLU A 241 16.40 1.58 3.15
CA GLU A 241 17.74 1.19 2.69
C GLU A 241 17.66 0.42 1.36
N GLY A 242 16.71 -0.51 1.26
CA GLY A 242 16.46 -1.27 0.04
C GLY A 242 16.07 -0.40 -1.14
N ALA A 243 15.18 0.59 -0.93
CA ALA A 243 14.78 1.52 -1.98
C ALA A 243 15.92 2.49 -2.35
N ALA A 244 16.70 2.97 -1.38
CA ALA A 244 17.84 3.85 -1.63
C ALA A 244 18.98 3.16 -2.39
N ALA A 245 19.06 1.83 -2.31
CA ALA A 245 20.05 1.04 -3.04
C ALA A 245 19.67 0.82 -4.52
N LEU A 246 18.42 1.07 -4.91
CA LEU A 246 17.95 0.86 -6.28
C LEU A 246 18.06 2.14 -7.11
N GLY A 247 18.56 2.02 -8.34
CA GLY A 247 18.51 3.10 -9.32
C GLY A 247 17.09 3.34 -9.86
N GLU A 248 16.86 4.48 -10.53
CA GLU A 248 15.55 4.82 -11.11
C GLU A 248 15.03 3.75 -12.09
N ALA A 249 15.91 3.22 -12.95
CA ALA A 249 15.58 2.16 -13.90
C ALA A 249 15.21 0.84 -13.20
N GLU A 250 15.87 0.54 -12.07
CA GLU A 250 15.57 -0.64 -11.27
C GLU A 250 14.25 -0.50 -10.50
N LEU A 251 13.94 0.71 -10.01
CA LEU A 251 12.64 1.00 -9.38
C LEU A 251 11.49 0.85 -10.38
N LEU A 252 11.65 1.35 -11.60
CA LEU A 252 10.66 1.16 -12.66
C LEU A 252 10.49 -0.33 -12.99
N SER A 253 11.61 -1.04 -13.15
CA SER A 253 11.60 -2.49 -13.40
C SER A 253 10.96 -3.27 -12.25
N LEU A 254 11.20 -2.86 -11.00
CA LEU A 254 10.60 -3.47 -9.82
C LEU A 254 9.09 -3.28 -9.79
N ALA A 255 8.61 -2.08 -10.12
CA ALA A 255 7.19 -1.79 -10.24
C ALA A 255 6.53 -2.62 -11.34
N ASP A 256 7.17 -2.71 -12.52
CA ASP A 256 6.66 -3.51 -13.64
C ASP A 256 6.63 -5.00 -13.32
N ASN A 257 7.70 -5.54 -12.73
CA ASN A 257 7.76 -6.93 -12.31
C ASN A 257 6.71 -7.23 -11.22
N SER A 258 6.47 -6.29 -10.30
CA SER A 258 5.44 -6.46 -9.27
C SER A 258 4.03 -6.53 -9.86
N LEU A 259 3.75 -5.70 -10.88
CA LEU A 259 2.49 -5.76 -11.62
C LEU A 259 2.37 -7.03 -12.47
N ASP A 260 3.47 -7.51 -13.06
CA ASP A 260 3.54 -8.80 -13.76
C ASP A 260 3.24 -9.97 -12.78
N THR A 261 3.84 -9.99 -11.60
CA THR A 261 3.59 -11.03 -10.56
C THR A 261 2.14 -11.01 -10.08
N LEU A 262 1.53 -9.82 -9.97
CA LEU A 262 0.09 -9.71 -9.67
C LEU A 262 -0.77 -10.28 -10.81
N GLY A 263 -0.29 -10.27 -12.05
CA GLY A 263 -1.06 -10.64 -13.24
C GLY A 263 -1.75 -9.45 -13.93
N VAL A 264 -1.35 -8.22 -13.60
CA VAL A 264 -1.82 -7.00 -14.28
C VAL A 264 -1.17 -6.95 -15.67
N ARG A 265 -1.94 -7.18 -16.73
CA ARG A 265 -1.42 -7.22 -18.11
C ARG A 265 -0.83 -5.87 -18.55
N ARG A 266 0.05 -5.89 -19.56
CA ARG A 266 0.70 -4.69 -20.12
C ARG A 266 -0.21 -3.95 -21.10
#